data_AF-H8GCB7-F1
#
_entry.id   AF-H8GCB7-F1
#
_cell.length_a   1.000
_cell.length_b   1.000
_cell.length_c   1.000
_cell.angle_alpha   90.00
_cell.angle_beta   90.00
_cell.angle_gamma   90.00
#
_symmetry.space_group_name_H-M   'P 1'
#
loop_
_entity.id
_entity.type
_entity.pdbx_description
1 polymer ?
#
loop_
_entity_poly.entity_id
_entity_poly.type
_entity_poly.pdbx_seq_one_letter_code
_entity_poly.pdbx_strand_id
1 'polypeptide(L)'
;MRTINRAATLIGFTLLLAACSSEELGSPTVNVSQPSASETSGLWPNPYTVPPEKGLDVAPFLGNPCGLVSPGLLADEKYSVEGRPRLPGEDTTADVTGPYCGWSGKGDSRGLTVSIQSGNARRGAGGLVHLRRMYDEGRYAYWEDTSIGGYPAAYLDLADRRSAGGCGVAVAVADDMSFSVAVDAYADQPTEACSAAARFAEDVLGNLERGI
;
A
#
# COMPACT_ATOMS: atom_id res chain seq x y z
N MET A 1 22.40 30.64 52.68
CA MET A 1 23.59 29.97 53.27
C MET A 1 24.03 28.88 52.30
N ARG A 2 25.10 29.08 51.50
CA ARG A 2 26.51 28.64 51.74
C ARG A 2 26.59 27.11 51.90
N THR A 3 27.33 26.30 51.13
CA THR A 3 28.64 26.42 50.41
C THR A 3 28.85 25.13 49.57
N ILE A 4 29.19 25.19 48.27
CA ILE A 4 30.50 24.95 47.59
C ILE A 4 31.30 23.71 48.06
N ASN A 5 31.66 22.81 47.11
CA ASN A 5 33.02 22.25 47.01
C ASN A 5 33.41 21.83 45.59
N ARG A 6 34.70 22.02 45.28
CA ARG A 6 35.39 22.02 43.98
C ARG A 6 36.32 20.78 43.81
N ALA A 7 36.89 20.69 42.61
CA ALA A 7 38.15 20.04 42.17
C ALA A 7 37.98 18.61 41.59
N ALA A 8 38.19 18.35 40.29
CA ALA A 8 39.37 18.49 39.42
C ALA A 8 40.43 17.38 39.60
N THR A 9 40.60 16.51 38.59
CA THR A 9 41.89 15.84 38.30
C THR A 9 41.97 15.41 36.83
N LEU A 10 43.03 15.87 36.16
CA LEU A 10 43.54 15.49 34.83
C LEU A 10 44.46 14.26 34.96
N ILE A 11 44.48 13.37 33.96
CA ILE A 11 45.57 12.48 33.45
C ILE A 11 45.05 12.02 32.05
N GLY A 12 45.73 12.03 30.90
CA GLY A 12 47.15 12.13 30.53
C GLY A 12 47.63 10.83 29.83
N PHE A 13 48.17 10.94 28.60
CA PHE A 13 48.95 9.94 27.81
C PHE A 13 48.18 8.83 27.05
N THR A 14 48.51 8.35 25.82
CA THR A 14 49.39 8.74 24.68
C THR A 14 49.22 7.70 23.53
N LEU A 15 49.45 8.15 22.30
CA LEU A 15 50.08 7.52 21.11
C LEU A 15 49.73 6.09 20.61
N LEU A 16 49.20 6.08 19.38
CA LEU A 16 49.62 5.39 18.13
C LEU A 16 49.89 3.87 18.15
N LEU A 17 49.26 3.16 17.21
CA LEU A 17 49.90 2.25 16.23
C LEU A 17 48.92 1.93 15.08
N ALA A 18 49.44 2.04 13.85
CA ALA A 18 48.76 1.70 12.60
C ALA A 18 48.76 0.18 12.36
N ALA A 19 47.69 -0.33 11.74
CA ALA A 19 47.70 -1.64 11.09
C ALA A 19 46.77 -1.60 9.86
N CYS A 20 47.33 -1.17 8.72
CA CYS A 20 46.79 -1.52 7.42
C CYS A 20 47.36 -2.91 7.08
N SER A 21 46.50 -3.91 6.99
CA SER A 21 46.83 -5.17 6.32
C SER A 21 45.88 -5.30 5.13
N SER A 22 46.42 -5.08 3.93
CA SER A 22 45.76 -5.40 2.67
C SER A 22 45.85 -6.90 2.45
N GLU A 23 44.70 -7.57 2.41
CA GLU A 23 44.60 -8.94 1.95
C GLU A 23 44.15 -8.94 0.49
N GLU A 24 45.03 -9.39 -0.40
CA GLU A 24 44.71 -9.79 -1.76
C GLU A 24 45.09 -11.26 -1.88
N LEU A 25 44.13 -12.15 -2.15
CA LEU A 25 44.39 -13.50 -2.66
C LEU A 25 43.11 -14.12 -3.27
N GLY A 26 43.23 -14.48 -4.55
CA GLY A 26 42.60 -15.66 -5.16
C GLY A 26 41.22 -15.49 -5.80
N SER A 27 41.16 -15.56 -7.13
CA SER A 27 39.92 -15.88 -7.86
C SER A 27 39.72 -17.39 -7.94
N PRO A 28 38.68 -17.98 -7.34
CA PRO A 28 38.24 -19.32 -7.70
C PRO A 28 37.42 -19.26 -9.00
N THR A 29 37.95 -19.84 -10.08
CA THR A 29 37.14 -20.19 -11.26
C THR A 29 36.32 -21.42 -10.92
N VAL A 30 35.04 -21.23 -10.61
CA VAL A 30 34.10 -22.34 -10.46
C VAL A 30 33.44 -22.59 -11.81
N ASN A 31 33.91 -23.62 -12.50
CA ASN A 31 33.23 -24.18 -13.66
C ASN A 31 32.00 -24.96 -13.17
N VAL A 32 30.86 -24.28 -13.04
CA VAL A 32 29.57 -24.92 -12.75
C VAL A 32 28.76 -24.99 -14.02
N SER A 33 28.49 -26.22 -14.46
CA SER A 33 27.50 -26.55 -15.48
C SER A 33 26.18 -25.85 -15.20
N GLN A 34 25.75 -25.02 -16.15
CA GLN A 34 24.49 -24.30 -16.16
C GLN A 34 23.30 -25.28 -16.05
N PRO A 35 22.52 -25.27 -14.96
CA PRO A 35 21.13 -25.66 -15.05
C PRO A 35 20.40 -24.46 -15.69
N SER A 36 19.61 -24.71 -16.73
CA SER A 36 18.65 -23.73 -17.23
C SER A 36 17.73 -23.32 -16.07
N ALA A 37 17.96 -22.12 -15.51
CA ALA A 37 17.04 -21.50 -14.58
C ALA A 37 15.97 -20.78 -15.41
N SER A 38 14.78 -21.35 -15.41
CA SER A 38 13.55 -20.75 -15.90
C SER A 38 13.25 -19.45 -15.15
N GLU A 39 12.84 -18.44 -15.93
CA GLU A 39 12.04 -17.26 -15.58
C GLU A 39 12.15 -16.72 -14.13
N THR A 40 13.01 -15.72 -13.95
CA THR A 40 12.92 -14.82 -12.80
C THR A 40 11.77 -13.84 -13.03
N SER A 41 10.59 -14.16 -12.50
CA SER A 41 9.57 -13.15 -12.21
C SER A 41 10.20 -12.07 -11.34
N GLY A 42 10.18 -10.82 -11.81
CA GLY A 42 10.89 -9.70 -11.21
C GLY A 42 10.47 -9.44 -9.76
N LEU A 43 11.26 -9.95 -8.81
CA LEU A 43 11.14 -9.64 -7.40
C LEU A 43 11.73 -8.25 -7.16
N TRP A 44 10.89 -7.31 -6.75
CA TRP A 44 11.30 -5.98 -6.31
C TRP A 44 12.13 -6.07 -5.02
N PRO A 45 13.00 -5.09 -4.72
CA PRO A 45 13.86 -5.12 -3.52
C PRO A 45 13.07 -5.32 -2.22
N ASN A 46 11.83 -4.83 -2.20
CA ASN A 46 10.80 -5.15 -1.23
C ASN A 46 9.51 -5.53 -2.01
N PRO A 47 8.82 -6.63 -1.66
CA PRO A 47 7.64 -7.09 -2.39
C PRO A 47 6.47 -6.09 -2.39
N TYR A 48 6.53 -5.04 -1.58
CA TYR A 48 5.49 -4.03 -1.42
C TYR A 48 5.82 -2.66 -2.06
N THR A 49 6.98 -2.50 -2.70
CA THR A 49 7.47 -1.19 -3.19
C THR A 49 7.43 -1.10 -4.71
N VAL A 50 6.71 -0.13 -5.27
CA VAL A 50 6.67 0.09 -6.72
C VAL A 50 7.92 0.86 -7.16
N PRO A 51 8.68 0.38 -8.15
CA PRO A 51 9.84 1.11 -8.62
C PRO A 51 9.40 2.41 -9.34
N PRO A 52 10.18 3.51 -9.28
CA PRO A 52 9.74 4.82 -9.74
C PRO A 52 9.23 4.86 -11.19
N GLU A 53 9.82 4.07 -12.09
CA GLU A 53 9.43 3.98 -13.50
C GLU A 53 8.06 3.35 -13.76
N LYS A 54 7.50 2.64 -12.76
CA LYS A 54 6.14 2.08 -12.79
C LYS A 54 5.16 2.89 -11.93
N GLY A 55 5.62 3.96 -11.30
CA GLY A 55 4.81 4.80 -10.45
C GLY A 55 3.63 5.42 -11.23
N LEU A 56 2.43 5.35 -10.66
CA LEU A 56 1.23 5.98 -11.22
C LEU A 56 0.90 7.26 -10.43
N ASP A 57 0.55 8.33 -11.16
CA ASP A 57 0.16 9.60 -10.55
C ASP A 57 -1.31 9.60 -10.13
N VAL A 58 -1.55 9.73 -8.83
CA VAL A 58 -2.90 9.83 -8.25
C VAL A 58 -3.39 11.27 -8.13
N ALA A 59 -2.53 12.27 -8.36
CA ALA A 59 -2.84 13.68 -8.14
C ALA A 59 -4.12 14.16 -8.86
N PRO A 60 -4.41 13.75 -10.11
CA PRO A 60 -5.64 14.18 -10.80
C PRO A 60 -6.93 13.80 -10.05
N PHE A 61 -6.90 12.74 -9.25
CA PHE A 61 -8.06 12.19 -8.57
C PHE A 61 -8.22 12.68 -7.13
N LEU A 62 -7.27 13.44 -6.60
CA LEU A 62 -7.36 13.92 -5.20
C LEU A 62 -8.55 14.87 -4.97
N GLY A 63 -8.94 15.64 -6.00
CA GLY A 63 -10.14 16.48 -5.97
C GLY A 63 -11.39 15.81 -6.54
N ASN A 64 -11.25 14.64 -7.17
CA ASN A 64 -12.34 13.89 -7.78
C ASN A 64 -12.13 12.37 -7.61
N PRO A 65 -12.25 11.85 -6.37
CA PRO A 65 -11.97 10.44 -6.10
C PRO A 65 -12.98 9.49 -6.78
N CYS A 66 -14.18 9.96 -7.10
CA CYS A 66 -15.17 9.15 -7.80
C CYS A 66 -14.80 8.90 -9.27
N GLY A 67 -13.94 9.72 -9.86
CA GLY A 67 -13.42 9.52 -11.22
C GLY A 67 -12.53 8.29 -11.37
N LEU A 68 -12.08 7.70 -10.26
CA LEU A 68 -11.24 6.50 -10.29
C LEU A 68 -11.97 5.25 -10.79
N VAL A 69 -13.31 5.22 -10.75
CA VAL A 69 -14.08 4.04 -11.15
C VAL A 69 -14.89 4.36 -12.39
N SER A 70 -14.78 3.49 -13.39
CA SER A 70 -15.47 3.62 -14.67
C SER A 70 -17.00 3.53 -14.48
N PRO A 71 -17.77 4.51 -14.99
CA PRO A 71 -19.23 4.47 -14.95
C PRO A 71 -19.85 3.21 -15.57
N GLY A 72 -19.19 2.67 -16.60
CA GLY A 72 -19.61 1.42 -17.25
C GLY A 72 -19.54 0.22 -16.32
N LEU A 73 -18.42 0.05 -15.60
CA LEU A 73 -18.25 -1.03 -14.64
C LEU A 73 -19.27 -0.92 -13.49
N LEU A 74 -19.50 0.29 -12.96
CA LEU A 74 -20.54 0.51 -11.94
C LEU A 74 -21.92 0.10 -12.44
N ALA A 75 -22.26 0.44 -13.69
CA ALA A 75 -23.55 0.07 -14.26
C ALA A 75 -23.70 -1.44 -14.50
N ASP A 76 -22.63 -2.10 -14.93
CA ASP A 76 -22.59 -3.55 -15.16
C ASP A 76 -22.75 -4.32 -13.84
N GLU A 77 -22.05 -3.89 -12.79
CA GLU A 77 -22.08 -4.46 -11.43
C GLU A 77 -23.30 -4.03 -10.60
N LYS A 78 -24.21 -3.24 -11.21
CA LYS A 78 -25.44 -2.73 -10.60
C LYS A 78 -25.21 -1.81 -9.39
N TYR A 79 -24.17 -0.99 -9.41
CA TYR A 79 -23.99 0.12 -8.47
C TYR A 79 -24.61 1.43 -9.00
N SER A 80 -24.81 2.39 -8.10
CA SER A 80 -25.07 3.78 -8.48
C SER A 80 -23.94 4.28 -9.38
N VAL A 81 -24.28 5.01 -10.44
CA VAL A 81 -23.24 5.64 -11.30
C VAL A 81 -22.73 6.91 -10.63
N GLU A 82 -23.61 7.63 -9.94
CA GLU A 82 -23.22 8.74 -9.08
C GLU A 82 -22.62 8.19 -7.80
N GLY A 83 -21.35 8.51 -7.59
CA GLY A 83 -20.64 8.26 -6.34
C GLY A 83 -20.80 9.40 -5.35
N ARG A 84 -20.47 9.14 -4.09
CA ARG A 84 -20.48 10.12 -3.01
C ARG A 84 -19.04 10.42 -2.61
N PRO A 85 -18.44 11.52 -3.09
CA PRO A 85 -17.07 11.86 -2.72
C PRO A 85 -17.01 12.31 -1.26
N ARG A 86 -15.82 12.11 -0.68
CA ARG A 86 -15.42 12.61 0.63
C ARG A 86 -14.02 13.18 0.50
N LEU A 87 -13.91 14.48 0.73
CA LEU A 87 -12.70 15.25 0.53
C LEU A 87 -12.16 15.76 1.87
N PRO A 88 -10.82 15.91 2.00
CA PRO A 88 -10.24 16.63 3.13
C PRO A 88 -10.85 18.04 3.27
N GLY A 89 -11.07 18.48 4.50
CA GLY A 89 -11.75 19.73 4.86
C GLY A 89 -13.27 19.61 4.97
N GLU A 90 -13.86 18.54 4.41
CA GLU A 90 -15.31 18.28 4.45
C GLU A 90 -15.64 17.01 5.25
N ASP A 91 -14.70 16.07 5.32
CA ASP A 91 -14.85 14.80 6.01
C ASP A 91 -13.64 14.48 6.88
N THR A 92 -13.89 14.14 8.16
CA THR A 92 -12.85 13.91 9.17
C THR A 92 -12.03 12.65 8.90
N THR A 93 -12.60 11.65 8.24
CA THR A 93 -11.85 10.47 7.81
C THR A 93 -10.93 10.85 6.66
N ALA A 94 -11.46 11.60 5.68
CA ALA A 94 -10.68 12.05 4.53
C ALA A 94 -9.51 12.97 4.92
N ASP A 95 -9.64 13.78 5.98
CA ASP A 95 -8.54 14.57 6.55
C ASP A 95 -7.36 13.70 6.98
N VAL A 96 -7.65 12.52 7.54
CA VAL A 96 -6.64 11.61 8.06
C VAL A 96 -6.12 10.69 6.96
N THR A 97 -7.00 9.99 6.24
CA THR A 97 -6.57 8.92 5.32
C THR A 97 -6.30 9.44 3.91
N GLY A 98 -6.94 10.54 3.51
CA GLY A 98 -7.02 10.99 2.11
C GLY A 98 -8.43 10.81 1.54
N PRO A 99 -8.68 11.39 0.35
CA PRO A 99 -10.01 11.41 -0.26
C PRO A 99 -10.49 10.01 -0.65
N TYR A 100 -11.80 9.84 -0.66
CA TYR A 100 -12.42 8.58 -1.07
C TYR A 100 -13.80 8.83 -1.69
N CYS A 101 -14.33 7.82 -2.36
CA CYS A 101 -15.68 7.84 -2.89
C CYS A 101 -16.40 6.54 -2.55
N GLY A 102 -17.70 6.67 -2.26
CA GLY A 102 -18.58 5.53 -1.98
C GLY A 102 -19.73 5.41 -2.97
N TRP A 103 -20.11 4.18 -3.28
CA TRP A 103 -21.27 3.84 -4.12
C TRP A 103 -22.15 2.83 -3.40
N SER A 104 -23.43 2.83 -3.76
CA SER A 104 -24.42 1.89 -3.23
C SER A 104 -24.95 1.01 -4.36
N GLY A 105 -25.21 -0.25 -4.06
CA GLY A 105 -25.88 -1.16 -4.97
C GLY A 105 -27.29 -0.68 -5.32
N LYS A 106 -27.73 -0.98 -6.55
CA LYS A 106 -29.06 -0.65 -7.06
C LYS A 106 -30.00 -1.79 -6.73
N GLY A 107 -30.88 -1.56 -5.76
CA GLY A 107 -31.88 -2.54 -5.36
C GLY A 107 -31.39 -3.58 -4.35
N ASP A 108 -30.19 -3.40 -3.81
CA ASP A 108 -29.61 -4.22 -2.74
C ASP A 108 -28.84 -3.34 -1.73
N SER A 109 -28.23 -3.96 -0.72
CA SER A 109 -27.46 -3.30 0.33
C SER A 109 -25.95 -3.25 0.06
N ARG A 110 -25.48 -3.63 -1.13
CA ARG A 110 -24.04 -3.69 -1.42
C ARG A 110 -23.40 -2.32 -1.34
N GLY A 111 -22.20 -2.30 -0.76
CA GLY A 111 -21.34 -1.13 -0.68
C GLY A 111 -20.12 -1.29 -1.59
N LEU A 112 -19.63 -0.17 -2.11
CA LEU A 112 -18.30 -0.05 -2.72
C LEU A 112 -17.68 1.24 -2.19
N THR A 113 -16.43 1.18 -1.75
CA THR A 113 -15.63 2.34 -1.38
C THR A 113 -14.27 2.24 -2.06
N VAL A 114 -13.83 3.34 -2.69
CA VAL A 114 -12.47 3.47 -3.23
C VAL A 114 -11.81 4.67 -2.58
N SER A 115 -10.61 4.48 -2.03
CA SER A 115 -9.88 5.52 -1.29
C SER A 115 -8.44 5.67 -1.76
N ILE A 116 -7.96 6.92 -1.83
CA ILE A 116 -6.57 7.26 -2.11
C ILE A 116 -5.88 7.57 -0.78
N GLN A 117 -4.83 6.82 -0.43
CA GLN A 117 -4.18 6.92 0.88
C GLN A 117 -3.19 8.10 0.98
N SER A 118 -3.52 9.23 0.37
CA SER A 118 -2.65 10.41 0.30
C SER A 118 -2.42 11.08 1.65
N GLY A 119 -3.35 10.95 2.60
CA GLY A 119 -3.16 11.49 3.95
C GLY A 119 -2.06 10.77 4.72
N ASN A 120 -1.96 9.46 4.53
CA ASN A 120 -0.90 8.61 5.04
C ASN A 120 0.45 8.96 4.38
N ALA A 121 0.47 9.06 3.04
CA ALA A 121 1.66 9.46 2.28
C ALA A 121 2.23 10.80 2.74
N ARG A 122 1.39 11.84 2.91
CA ARG A 122 1.80 13.17 3.40
C ARG A 122 2.46 13.15 4.79
N ARG A 123 2.22 12.11 5.60
CA ARG A 123 2.83 11.93 6.92
C ARG A 123 4.07 11.03 6.90
N GLY A 124 4.57 10.67 5.73
CA GLY A 124 5.70 9.74 5.57
C GLY A 124 5.33 8.30 5.95
N ALA A 125 4.05 7.95 5.85
CA ALA A 125 3.48 6.69 6.28
C ALA A 125 2.55 6.12 5.19
N GLY A 126 2.91 6.27 3.91
CA GLY A 126 2.10 5.81 2.80
C GLY A 126 2.57 4.47 2.21
N GLY A 127 1.89 4.06 1.15
CA GLY A 127 2.21 2.84 0.42
C GLY A 127 1.86 1.55 1.17
N LEU A 128 2.00 0.45 0.44
CA LEU A 128 1.68 -0.89 0.96
C LEU A 128 2.66 -1.33 2.05
N VAL A 129 3.89 -0.81 2.06
CA VAL A 129 4.88 -1.01 3.13
C VAL A 129 4.34 -0.53 4.48
N HIS A 130 3.71 0.64 4.52
CA HIS A 130 3.13 1.14 5.76
C HIS A 130 1.94 0.29 6.22
N LEU A 131 1.07 -0.11 5.28
CA LEU A 131 -0.06 -0.98 5.61
C LEU A 131 0.40 -2.33 6.16
N ARG A 132 1.48 -2.90 5.61
CA ARG A 132 2.08 -4.12 6.12
C ARG A 132 2.57 -3.94 7.56
N ARG A 133 3.26 -2.85 7.84
CA ARG A 133 3.69 -2.52 9.21
C ARG A 133 2.49 -2.43 10.17
N MET A 134 1.41 -1.79 9.75
CA MET A 134 0.19 -1.68 10.55
C MET A 134 -0.45 -3.05 10.83
N TYR A 135 -0.41 -3.98 9.87
CA TYR A 135 -0.82 -5.36 10.09
C TYR A 135 0.08 -6.06 11.13
N ASP A 136 1.40 -5.93 11.00
CA ASP A 136 2.36 -6.52 11.95
C ASP A 136 2.18 -5.93 13.38
N GLU A 137 1.68 -4.69 13.49
CA GLU A 137 1.29 -4.02 14.75
C GLU A 137 -0.12 -4.44 15.26
N GLY A 138 -0.82 -5.35 14.56
CA GLY A 138 -2.14 -5.87 14.94
C GLY A 138 -3.31 -4.93 14.62
N ARG A 139 -3.13 -3.97 13.70
CA ARG A 139 -4.18 -2.99 13.32
C ARG A 139 -5.15 -3.52 12.27
N TYR A 140 -4.76 -4.55 11.51
CA TYR A 140 -5.59 -5.22 10.52
C TYR A 140 -5.87 -6.66 10.97
N ALA A 141 -7.07 -7.15 10.71
CA ALA A 141 -7.51 -8.47 11.16
C ALA A 141 -6.87 -9.61 10.32
N TYR A 142 -6.52 -9.32 9.07
CA TYR A 142 -5.89 -10.26 8.16
C TYR A 142 -5.02 -9.52 7.14
N TRP A 143 -4.12 -10.29 6.53
CA TRP A 143 -3.26 -9.85 5.43
C TRP A 143 -2.99 -11.04 4.52
N GLU A 144 -3.33 -10.91 3.24
CA GLU A 144 -3.05 -11.93 2.22
C GLU A 144 -2.41 -11.28 1.00
N ASP A 145 -1.15 -11.61 0.75
CA ASP A 145 -0.40 -11.10 -0.40
C ASP A 145 -1.08 -11.49 -1.72
N THR A 146 -1.15 -10.55 -2.65
CA THR A 146 -1.67 -10.76 -4.00
C THR A 146 -1.03 -9.76 -4.98
N SER A 147 -1.51 -9.74 -6.21
CA SER A 147 -1.17 -8.72 -7.20
C SER A 147 -2.40 -8.35 -8.01
N ILE A 148 -2.56 -7.07 -8.32
CA ILE A 148 -3.62 -6.55 -9.19
C ILE A 148 -2.93 -5.85 -10.37
N GLY A 149 -3.20 -6.26 -11.61
CA GLY A 149 -2.57 -5.66 -12.79
C GLY A 149 -1.03 -5.71 -12.80
N GLY A 150 -0.41 -6.63 -12.06
CA GLY A 150 1.05 -6.70 -11.90
C GLY A 150 1.65 -5.74 -10.86
N TYR A 151 0.81 -4.98 -10.14
CA TYR A 151 1.18 -4.19 -8.97
C TYR A 151 0.98 -5.01 -7.69
N PRO A 152 1.86 -4.91 -6.68
CA PRO A 152 1.68 -5.52 -5.38
C PRO A 152 0.41 -5.05 -4.74
N ALA A 153 -0.27 -6.01 -4.15
CA ALA A 153 -1.50 -5.78 -3.45
C ALA A 153 -1.57 -6.72 -2.25
N ALA A 154 -2.47 -6.40 -1.34
CA ALA A 154 -2.85 -7.33 -0.30
C ALA A 154 -4.35 -7.21 -0.05
N TYR A 155 -4.99 -8.36 0.21
CA TYR A 155 -6.29 -8.34 0.85
C TYR A 155 -6.09 -8.07 2.33
N LEU A 156 -6.80 -7.06 2.84
CA LEU A 156 -6.75 -6.64 4.23
C LEU A 156 -7.99 -5.85 4.60
N ASP A 157 -8.34 -5.89 5.88
CA ASP A 157 -9.35 -5.00 6.45
C ASP A 157 -9.19 -4.94 7.98
N LEU A 158 -9.81 -3.95 8.62
CA LEU A 158 -9.84 -3.78 10.08
C LEU A 158 -10.60 -4.91 10.78
N ALA A 159 -11.49 -5.60 10.06
CA ALA A 159 -12.22 -6.77 10.52
C ALA A 159 -12.30 -7.81 9.40
N ASP A 160 -12.15 -9.09 9.72
CA ASP A 160 -12.38 -10.15 8.72
C ASP A 160 -13.89 -10.38 8.55
N ARG A 161 -14.47 -9.74 7.52
CA ARG A 161 -15.87 -9.84 7.15
C ARG A 161 -16.10 -10.68 5.90
N ARG A 162 -15.09 -11.44 5.45
CA ARG A 162 -15.16 -12.21 4.20
C ARG A 162 -16.26 -13.26 4.22
N SER A 163 -16.47 -13.91 5.36
CA SER A 163 -17.58 -14.84 5.56
C SER A 163 -18.97 -14.17 5.53
N ALA A 164 -19.04 -12.85 5.65
CA ALA A 164 -20.26 -12.04 5.61
C ALA A 164 -20.38 -11.21 4.31
N GLY A 165 -19.51 -11.46 3.32
CA GLY A 165 -19.53 -10.78 2.03
C GLY A 165 -18.91 -9.38 2.03
N GLY A 166 -17.98 -9.11 2.95
CA GLY A 166 -17.10 -7.94 2.88
C GLY A 166 -15.70 -8.32 2.41
N CYS A 167 -15.05 -7.48 1.60
CA CYS A 167 -13.65 -7.69 1.23
C CYS A 167 -12.95 -6.37 0.90
N GLY A 168 -11.73 -6.21 1.42
CA GLY A 168 -10.86 -5.07 1.17
C GLY A 168 -9.58 -5.50 0.47
N VAL A 169 -9.14 -4.72 -0.51
CA VAL A 169 -7.83 -4.88 -1.17
C VAL A 169 -7.15 -3.52 -1.25
N ALA A 170 -5.86 -3.46 -0.90
CA ALA A 170 -5.02 -2.30 -1.18
C ALA A 170 -4.00 -2.63 -2.25
N VAL A 171 -3.70 -1.67 -3.11
CA VAL A 171 -2.76 -1.80 -4.23
C VAL A 171 -1.72 -0.70 -4.13
N ALA A 172 -0.44 -1.06 -4.16
CA ALA A 172 0.66 -0.11 -4.26
C ALA A 172 0.72 0.46 -5.67
N VAL A 173 0.81 1.79 -5.80
CA VAL A 173 0.94 2.49 -7.10
C VAL A 173 2.17 3.37 -7.18
N ALA A 174 2.79 3.67 -6.04
CA ALA A 174 4.14 4.22 -5.90
C ALA A 174 4.75 3.66 -4.60
N ASP A 175 6.03 3.96 -4.32
CA ASP A 175 6.70 3.51 -3.10
C ASP A 175 5.95 3.96 -1.81
N ASP A 176 5.45 5.19 -1.82
CA ASP A 176 4.73 5.81 -0.71
C ASP A 176 3.23 6.02 -1.00
N MET A 177 2.70 5.43 -2.08
CA MET A 177 1.30 5.63 -2.47
C MET A 177 0.58 4.32 -2.75
N SER A 178 -0.64 4.25 -2.23
CA SER A 178 -1.56 3.15 -2.45
C SER A 178 -3.00 3.67 -2.52
N PHE A 179 -3.84 2.93 -3.23
CA PHE A 179 -5.29 3.06 -3.08
C PHE A 179 -5.84 1.78 -2.45
N SER A 180 -7.06 1.86 -1.94
CA SER A 180 -7.79 0.66 -1.49
C SER A 180 -9.21 0.65 -2.02
N VAL A 181 -9.70 -0.56 -2.26
CA VAL A 181 -11.07 -0.87 -2.65
C VAL A 181 -11.66 -1.75 -1.57
N ALA A 182 -12.83 -1.37 -1.06
CA ALA A 182 -13.61 -2.18 -0.15
C ALA A 182 -15.01 -2.39 -0.71
N VAL A 183 -15.49 -3.62 -0.69
CA VAL A 183 -16.87 -3.97 -0.98
C VAL A 183 -17.52 -4.62 0.24
N ASP A 184 -18.82 -4.44 0.37
CA ASP A 184 -19.58 -4.97 1.51
C ASP A 184 -20.93 -5.55 1.06
N ALA A 185 -21.51 -6.37 1.95
CA ALA A 185 -22.87 -6.91 1.86
C ALA A 185 -23.15 -7.84 0.66
N TYR A 186 -22.14 -8.60 0.22
CA TYR A 186 -22.32 -9.79 -0.64
C TYR A 186 -22.83 -11.00 0.16
N ALA A 187 -23.81 -10.81 1.05
CA ALA A 187 -24.20 -11.82 2.03
C ALA A 187 -24.76 -13.11 1.40
N ASP A 188 -25.44 -12.99 0.24
CA ASP A 188 -25.98 -14.13 -0.51
C ASP A 188 -24.89 -14.91 -1.26
N GLN A 189 -23.76 -14.24 -1.58
CA GLN A 189 -22.63 -14.84 -2.29
C GLN A 189 -21.28 -14.36 -1.70
N PRO A 190 -20.96 -14.68 -0.43
CA PRO A 190 -19.80 -14.10 0.26
C PRO A 190 -18.46 -14.36 -0.43
N THR A 191 -18.36 -15.48 -1.14
CA THR A 191 -17.18 -15.88 -1.92
C THR A 191 -16.89 -14.96 -3.11
N GLU A 192 -17.86 -14.16 -3.56
CA GLU A 192 -17.69 -13.22 -4.67
C GLU A 192 -17.17 -11.84 -4.23
N ALA A 193 -17.16 -11.53 -2.93
CA ALA A 193 -16.77 -10.20 -2.45
C ALA A 193 -15.33 -9.84 -2.87
N CYS A 194 -14.37 -10.75 -2.70
CA CYS A 194 -12.98 -10.47 -3.03
C CYS A 194 -12.68 -10.45 -4.54
N SER A 195 -13.43 -11.22 -5.35
CA SER A 195 -13.31 -11.11 -6.80
C SER A 195 -13.91 -9.80 -7.30
N ALA A 196 -15.02 -9.34 -6.72
CA ALA A 196 -15.59 -8.02 -7.02
C ALA A 196 -14.62 -6.89 -6.64
N ALA A 197 -14.04 -6.93 -5.42
CA ALA A 197 -13.04 -5.95 -4.99
C ALA A 197 -11.82 -5.91 -5.94
N ALA A 198 -11.32 -7.07 -6.35
CA ALA A 198 -10.21 -7.17 -7.30
C ALA A 198 -10.57 -6.57 -8.67
N ARG A 199 -11.77 -6.87 -9.20
CA ARG A 199 -12.25 -6.32 -10.48
C ARG A 199 -12.33 -4.79 -10.46
N PHE A 200 -12.84 -4.21 -9.37
CA PHE A 200 -12.84 -2.75 -9.20
C PHE A 200 -11.42 -2.20 -9.05
N ALA A 201 -10.52 -2.91 -8.36
CA ALA A 201 -9.12 -2.49 -8.26
C ALA A 201 -8.39 -2.51 -9.61
N GLU A 202 -8.67 -3.48 -10.48
CA GLU A 202 -8.14 -3.51 -11.86
C GLU A 202 -8.64 -2.32 -12.69
N ASP A 203 -9.92 -1.96 -12.56
CA ASP A 203 -10.49 -0.79 -13.25
C ASP A 203 -9.86 0.52 -12.76
N VAL A 204 -9.67 0.66 -11.44
CA VAL A 204 -8.97 1.81 -10.84
C VAL A 204 -7.54 1.91 -11.37
N LEU A 205 -6.78 0.81 -11.42
CA LEU A 205 -5.44 0.81 -12.02
C LEU A 205 -5.48 1.26 -13.48
N GLY A 206 -6.39 0.73 -14.27
CA GLY A 206 -6.53 1.11 -15.67
C GLY A 206 -6.83 2.61 -15.85
N ASN A 207 -7.61 3.22 -14.95
CA ASN A 207 -7.88 4.65 -14.96
C ASN A 207 -6.64 5.46 -14.55
N LEU A 208 -5.89 5.02 -13.54
CA LEU A 208 -4.63 5.65 -13.13
C LEU A 208 -3.57 5.59 -14.25
N GLU A 209 -3.44 4.46 -14.95
CA GLU A 209 -2.52 4.31 -16.09
C GLU A 209 -2.86 5.24 -17.25
N ARG A 210 -4.14 5.55 -17.46
CA ARG A 210 -4.59 6.50 -18.49
C ARG A 210 -4.47 7.96 -18.06
N GLY A 211 -4.49 8.23 -16.75
CA GLY A 211 -4.46 9.59 -16.20
C GLY A 211 -5.69 10.43 -16.57
N ILE A 212 -6.87 9.80 -16.71
CA ILE A 212 -8.13 10.43 -17.15
C ILE A 212 -9.20 10.48 -16.07
#